data_AF-A0A3C1YUK0-F1
#
_entry.id   AF-A0A3C1YUK0-F1
#
_cell.length_a   1.000
_cell.length_b   1.000
_cell.length_c   1.000
_cell.angle_alpha   90.00
_cell.angle_beta   90.00
_cell.angle_gamma   90.00
#
_symmetry.space_group_name_H-M   'P 1'
#
loop_
_entity.id
_entity.type
_entity.pdbx_description
1 polymer ?
#
loop_
_entity_poly.entity_id
_entity_poly.type
_entity_poly.pdbx_seq_one_letter_code
_entity_poly.pdbx_strand_id
1 'polypeptide(L)'
;MITVFDYGSIVFFNHSQAEITETLDTMRGCVQRPNRRFSEDDFVLNITSTLKMPEGTEELYIKEFNRDIALVVSIVLSRSVSLEYYESLISDTFARLEESIATLASQGRIQKNEKTLTKEVGLAISVEQELAYNLSAFDEPEIVWSGGKKIDELYKKLKREFDLEDRIRAIQQKVSIISRSSTFVISRLEAQRAQFLEWIIIALILSEIILVLLGKM
;
A
#
# COMPACT_ATOMS: atom_id res chain seq x y z
N MET A 1 12.46 24.04 8.73
CA MET A 1 11.96 22.94 9.60
C MET A 1 11.93 21.67 8.78
N ILE A 2 12.35 20.55 9.36
CA ILE A 2 12.28 19.22 8.73
C ILE A 2 11.52 18.31 9.70
N THR A 3 10.53 17.58 9.20
CA THR A 3 9.80 16.57 9.99
C THR A 3 9.92 15.23 9.31
N VAL A 4 10.25 14.21 10.09
CA VAL A 4 10.43 12.83 9.64
C VAL A 4 9.37 11.96 10.31
N PHE A 5 8.73 11.09 9.53
CA PHE A 5 7.67 10.21 9.99
C PHE A 5 8.11 8.74 9.92
N ASP A 6 7.61 7.94 10.85
CA ASP A 6 7.93 6.51 11.01
C ASP A 6 7.45 5.64 9.82
N TYR A 7 6.41 6.07 9.12
CA TYR A 7 5.95 5.47 7.86
C TYR A 7 6.73 5.92 6.61
N GLY A 8 7.90 6.54 6.78
CA GLY A 8 8.88 6.76 5.70
C GLY A 8 8.73 8.05 4.90
N SER A 9 7.89 9.00 5.36
CA SER A 9 7.75 10.31 4.75
C SER A 9 8.59 11.39 5.43
N ILE A 10 9.02 12.38 4.66
CA ILE A 10 9.78 13.53 5.15
C ILE A 10 9.17 14.80 4.55
N VAL A 11 8.95 15.82 5.36
CA VAL A 11 8.45 17.12 4.91
C VAL A 11 9.49 18.19 5.19
N PHE A 12 9.77 18.99 4.16
CA PHE A 12 10.73 20.07 4.20
C PHE A 12 10.00 21.41 4.09
N PHE A 13 10.24 22.30 5.04
CA PHE A 13 9.72 23.66 4.96
C PHE A 13 10.80 24.60 4.45
N ASN A 14 10.56 25.19 3.27
CA ASN A 14 11.40 26.25 2.69
C ASN A 14 12.88 25.86 2.56
N HIS A 15 13.14 24.64 2.06
CA HIS A 15 14.49 24.19 1.68
C HIS A 15 14.62 24.19 0.16
N SER A 16 15.83 24.42 -0.33
CA SER A 16 16.16 24.27 -1.74
C SER A 16 16.26 22.79 -2.13
N GLN A 17 16.07 22.50 -3.41
CA GLN A 17 16.19 21.14 -3.95
C GLN A 17 17.57 20.49 -3.71
N ALA A 18 18.63 21.31 -3.62
CA ALA A 18 19.97 20.84 -3.27
C ALA A 18 20.05 20.35 -1.82
N GLU A 19 19.52 21.13 -0.86
CA GLU A 19 19.49 20.77 0.56
C GLU A 19 18.61 19.54 0.83
N ILE A 20 17.49 19.43 0.12
CA ILE A 20 16.61 18.26 0.18
C ILE A 20 17.39 17.02 -0.26
N THR A 21 18.04 17.08 -1.42
CA THR A 21 18.80 15.95 -1.97
C THR A 21 19.93 15.50 -1.03
N GLU A 22 20.71 16.45 -0.50
CA GLU A 22 21.79 16.18 0.46
C GLU A 22 21.27 15.51 1.74
N THR A 23 20.13 15.98 2.26
CA THR A 23 19.51 15.40 3.45
C THR A 23 19.01 13.98 3.18
N LEU A 24 18.37 13.76 2.03
CA LEU A 24 17.88 12.44 1.63
C LEU A 24 19.03 11.44 1.46
N ASP A 25 20.14 11.85 0.83
CA ASP A 25 21.32 10.99 0.65
C ASP A 25 21.96 10.61 1.99
N THR A 26 22.01 11.54 2.94
CA THR A 26 22.48 11.24 4.30
C THR A 26 21.57 10.21 4.99
N MET A 27 20.25 10.34 4.82
CA MET A 27 19.27 9.47 5.46
C MET A 27 19.21 8.08 4.83
N ARG A 28 19.56 7.92 3.55
CA ARG A 28 19.57 6.61 2.84
C ARG A 28 20.38 5.54 3.57
N GLY A 29 21.45 5.90 4.27
CA GLY A 29 22.27 4.96 5.05
C GLY A 29 21.56 4.35 6.26
N CYS A 30 20.46 4.96 6.72
CA CYS A 30 19.72 4.54 7.91
C CYS A 30 18.43 3.77 7.57
N VAL A 31 18.05 3.68 6.28
CA VAL A 31 16.79 3.09 5.86
C VAL A 31 16.90 1.56 5.80
N GLN A 32 16.13 0.85 6.62
CA GLN A 32 16.12 -0.62 6.65
C GLN A 32 15.47 -1.25 5.42
N ARG A 33 14.44 -0.58 4.85
CA ARG A 33 13.69 -1.02 3.68
C ARG A 33 13.55 0.13 2.70
N PRO A 34 14.50 0.31 1.77
CA PRO A 34 14.43 1.41 0.82
C PRO A 34 13.29 1.19 -0.17
N ASN A 35 12.48 2.22 -0.37
CA ASN A 35 11.44 2.21 -1.38
C ASN A 35 12.06 2.20 -2.78
N ARG A 36 11.45 1.44 -3.71
CA ARG A 36 11.91 1.40 -5.11
C ARG A 36 11.46 2.61 -5.93
N ARG A 37 10.38 3.25 -5.49
CA ARG A 37 9.80 4.47 -6.06
C ARG A 37 9.55 5.45 -4.93
N PHE A 38 9.57 6.73 -5.25
CA PHE A 38 9.26 7.81 -4.34
C PHE A 38 8.08 8.59 -4.91
N SER A 39 7.24 9.11 -4.03
CA SER A 39 6.24 10.13 -4.33
C SER A 39 6.73 11.44 -3.73
N GLU A 40 6.54 12.53 -4.45
CA GLU A 40 6.92 13.88 -4.06
C GLU A 40 5.74 14.80 -4.38
N ASP A 41 5.47 15.74 -3.49
CA ASP A 41 4.37 16.70 -3.61
C ASP A 41 4.83 18.04 -3.02
N ASP A 42 4.44 19.13 -3.67
CA ASP A 42 4.81 20.49 -3.30
C ASP A 42 3.56 21.26 -2.87
N PHE A 43 3.63 21.94 -1.72
CA PHE A 43 2.49 22.65 -1.16
C PHE A 43 2.87 24.03 -0.64
N VAL A 44 2.07 25.05 -0.99
CA VAL A 44 2.36 26.45 -0.67
C VAL A 44 1.50 26.92 0.51
N LEU A 45 2.16 27.39 1.57
CA LEU A 45 1.51 28.07 2.69
C LEU A 45 1.58 29.58 2.53
N ASN A 46 0.43 30.21 2.26
CA ASN A 46 0.31 31.65 2.12
C ASN A 46 -0.12 32.29 3.44
N ILE A 47 0.74 33.13 4.02
CA ILE A 47 0.43 33.85 5.27
C ILE A 47 -0.27 35.17 4.93
N THR A 48 -1.55 35.28 5.29
CA THR A 48 -2.35 36.48 5.01
C THR A 48 -3.30 36.82 6.15
N SER A 49 -3.48 38.10 6.42
CA SER A 49 -4.48 38.61 7.36
C SER A 49 -5.89 38.64 6.78
N THR A 50 -6.02 38.65 5.45
CA THR A 50 -7.29 38.68 4.71
C THR A 50 -7.63 37.30 4.18
N LEU A 51 -8.85 36.81 4.43
CA LEU A 51 -9.33 35.54 3.89
C LEU A 51 -9.39 35.66 2.35
N LYS A 52 -8.41 35.08 1.66
CA LYS A 52 -8.52 34.79 0.23
C LYS A 52 -9.08 33.39 0.08
N MET A 53 -9.95 33.20 -0.91
CA MET A 53 -10.31 31.84 -1.33
C MET A 53 -9.10 31.26 -2.07
N PRO A 54 -8.73 29.99 -1.81
CA PRO A 54 -7.75 29.29 -2.63
C PRO A 54 -8.15 29.31 -4.10
N GLU A 55 -7.20 29.56 -4.99
CA GLU A 55 -7.42 29.43 -6.44
C GLU A 55 -7.28 27.96 -6.91
N GLY A 56 -6.76 27.07 -6.04
CA GLY A 56 -6.62 25.63 -6.28
C GLY A 56 -6.40 24.82 -4.99
N THR A 57 -6.03 23.54 -5.14
CA THR A 57 -5.82 22.57 -4.04
C THR A 57 -4.38 22.52 -3.51
N GLU A 58 -3.44 23.23 -4.12
CA GLU A 58 -2.00 23.21 -3.79
C GLU A 58 -1.57 24.36 -2.87
N GLU A 59 -2.52 25.20 -2.43
CA GLU A 59 -2.23 26.33 -1.58
C GLU A 59 -3.21 26.48 -0.41
N LEU A 60 -2.68 26.78 0.77
CA LEU A 60 -3.47 27.10 1.95
C LEU A 60 -3.14 28.49 2.48
N TYR A 61 -4.20 29.30 2.64
CA TYR A 61 -4.12 30.58 3.32
C TYR A 61 -4.27 30.40 4.84
N ILE A 62 -3.24 30.82 5.59
CA ILE A 62 -3.21 30.79 7.05
C ILE A 62 -3.01 32.20 7.61
N LYS A 63 -3.60 32.48 8.78
CA LYS A 63 -3.48 33.80 9.44
C LYS A 63 -2.14 34.00 10.13
N GLU A 64 -1.56 32.92 10.63
CA GLU A 64 -0.28 32.91 11.33
C GLU A 64 0.41 31.58 11.04
N PHE A 65 1.73 31.57 11.11
CA PHE A 65 2.55 30.36 11.03
C PHE A 65 3.26 30.17 12.36
N ASN A 66 3.01 29.03 13.00
CA ASN A 66 3.65 28.62 14.24
C ASN A 66 4.02 27.13 14.17
N ARG A 67 4.73 26.62 15.18
CA ARG A 67 5.21 25.23 15.20
C ARG A 67 4.08 24.21 15.10
N ASP A 68 2.95 24.46 15.75
CA ASP A 68 1.83 23.52 15.80
C ASP A 68 1.13 23.44 14.44
N ILE A 69 0.92 24.58 13.78
CA ILE A 69 0.40 24.67 12.41
C ILE A 69 1.37 23.97 11.45
N ALA A 70 2.67 24.24 11.56
CA ALA A 70 3.68 23.58 10.74
C ALA A 70 3.63 22.07 10.91
N LEU A 71 3.53 21.57 12.14
CA LEU A 71 3.46 20.14 12.45
C LEU A 71 2.19 19.49 11.88
N VAL A 72 1.04 20.14 12.03
CA VAL A 72 -0.25 19.63 11.52
C VAL A 72 -0.27 19.58 10.00
N VAL A 73 0.23 20.63 9.34
CA VAL A 73 0.40 20.64 7.88
C VAL A 73 1.35 19.51 7.47
N SER A 74 2.49 19.36 8.17
CA SER A 74 3.45 18.29 7.89
C SER A 74 2.78 16.91 7.93
N ILE A 75 1.96 16.64 8.96
CA ILE A 75 1.27 15.36 9.13
C ILE A 75 0.29 15.08 7.98
N VAL A 76 -0.44 16.09 7.52
CA VAL A 76 -1.40 15.91 6.42
C VAL A 76 -0.65 15.68 5.10
N LEU A 77 0.36 16.49 4.80
CA LEU A 77 1.15 16.37 3.58
C LEU A 77 1.90 15.04 3.51
N SER A 78 2.56 14.64 4.60
CA SER A 78 3.26 13.35 4.67
C SER A 78 2.30 12.18 4.46
N ARG A 79 1.07 12.26 4.98
CA ARG A 79 0.04 11.25 4.73
C ARG A 79 -0.44 11.26 3.29
N SER A 80 -0.63 12.42 2.67
CA SER A 80 -1.01 12.52 1.26
C SER A 80 0.01 11.83 0.35
N VAL A 81 1.29 12.16 0.52
CA VAL A 81 2.41 11.58 -0.25
C VAL A 81 2.54 10.08 0.00
N SER A 82 2.39 9.65 1.25
CA SER A 82 2.41 8.22 1.59
C SER A 82 1.27 7.46 0.94
N LEU A 83 0.05 8.02 0.93
CA LEU A 83 -1.09 7.39 0.29
C LEU A 83 -0.88 7.24 -1.21
N GLU A 84 -0.25 8.22 -1.87
CA GLU A 84 0.06 8.12 -3.29
C GLU A 84 1.02 6.98 -3.58
N TYR A 85 2.08 6.87 -2.77
CA TYR A 85 3.00 5.73 -2.85
C TYR A 85 2.25 4.39 -2.69
N TYR A 86 1.39 4.28 -1.67
CA TYR A 86 0.63 3.07 -1.39
C TYR A 86 -0.42 2.75 -2.46
N GLU A 87 -1.08 3.76 -3.04
CA GLU A 87 -2.00 3.63 -4.16
C GLU A 87 -1.31 3.07 -5.40
N SER A 88 -0.09 3.51 -5.69
CA SER A 88 0.74 2.95 -6.77
C SER A 88 1.13 1.51 -6.48
N LEU A 89 1.67 1.25 -5.28
CA LEU A 89 2.13 -0.08 -4.86
C LEU A 89 1.02 -1.13 -4.93
N ILE A 90 -0.18 -0.78 -4.44
CA ILE A 90 -1.32 -1.70 -4.46
C ILE A 90 -1.86 -1.91 -5.86
N SER A 91 -1.91 -0.87 -6.70
CA SER A 91 -2.46 -0.99 -8.05
C SER A 91 -1.59 -1.89 -8.94
N ASP A 92 -0.27 -1.79 -8.84
CA ASP A 92 0.67 -2.68 -9.53
C ASP A 92 0.51 -4.14 -9.11
N THR A 93 0.27 -4.38 -7.82
CA THR A 93 0.10 -5.71 -7.24
C THR A 93 -1.26 -6.30 -7.61
N PHE A 94 -2.31 -5.46 -7.57
CA PHE A 94 -3.67 -5.82 -7.92
C PHE A 94 -3.79 -6.26 -9.37
N ALA A 95 -3.21 -5.50 -10.31
CA ALA A 95 -3.24 -5.82 -11.74
C ALA A 95 -2.66 -7.21 -12.06
N ARG A 96 -1.56 -7.59 -11.39
CA ARG A 96 -0.93 -8.92 -11.55
C ARG A 96 -1.85 -10.05 -11.08
N LEU A 97 -2.54 -9.82 -9.96
CA LEU A 97 -3.46 -10.80 -9.39
C LEU A 97 -4.74 -10.93 -10.22
N GLU A 98 -5.29 -9.81 -10.69
CA GLU A 98 -6.46 -9.79 -11.59
C GLU A 98 -6.19 -10.54 -12.90
N GLU A 99 -5.02 -10.36 -13.51
CA GLU A 99 -4.63 -11.11 -14.70
C GLU A 99 -4.67 -12.63 -14.44
N SER A 100 -4.09 -13.07 -13.31
CA SER A 100 -4.09 -14.47 -12.91
C SER A 100 -5.51 -15.02 -12.68
N ILE A 101 -6.42 -14.22 -12.11
CA ILE A 101 -7.83 -14.59 -11.92
C ILE A 101 -8.61 -14.60 -13.24
N ALA A 102 -8.33 -13.68 -14.17
CA ALA A 102 -8.99 -13.64 -15.47
C ALA A 102 -8.68 -14.90 -16.30
N THR A 103 -7.44 -15.40 -16.24
CA THR A 103 -7.08 -16.67 -16.90
C THR A 103 -7.83 -17.86 -16.30
N LEU A 104 -8.01 -17.88 -14.97
CA LEU A 104 -8.83 -18.86 -14.27
C LEU A 104 -10.28 -18.87 -14.74
N ALA A 105 -10.90 -17.69 -14.80
CA ALA A 105 -12.31 -17.55 -15.17
C ALA A 105 -12.57 -18.01 -16.60
N SER A 106 -11.66 -17.72 -17.53
CA SER A 106 -11.82 -18.06 -18.95
C SER A 106 -11.52 -19.53 -19.27
N GLN A 107 -10.62 -20.18 -18.53
CA GLN A 107 -10.11 -21.51 -18.91
C GLN A 107 -10.33 -22.60 -17.86
N GLY A 108 -10.85 -22.26 -16.68
CA GLY A 108 -11.07 -23.20 -15.57
C GLY A 108 -9.80 -23.71 -14.88
N ARG A 109 -8.61 -23.30 -15.36
CA ARG A 109 -7.30 -23.67 -14.82
C ARG A 109 -6.35 -22.48 -14.89
N ILE A 110 -5.39 -22.45 -13.97
CA ILE A 110 -4.31 -21.47 -13.96
C ILE A 110 -3.26 -21.94 -14.96
N GLN A 111 -3.01 -21.17 -16.03
CA GLN A 111 -1.96 -21.52 -17.01
C GLN A 111 -0.55 -21.16 -16.53
N LYS A 112 -0.41 -20.23 -15.58
CA LYS A 112 0.89 -19.88 -15.00
C LYS A 112 1.45 -21.05 -14.19
N ASN A 113 2.77 -21.22 -14.24
CA ASN A 113 3.47 -22.17 -13.38
C ASN A 113 3.14 -21.86 -11.91
N GLU A 114 2.82 -22.89 -11.13
CA GLU A 114 2.52 -22.81 -9.70
C GLU A 114 3.54 -21.93 -8.96
N LYS A 115 4.83 -22.10 -9.24
CA LYS A 115 5.90 -21.29 -8.63
C LYS A 115 5.75 -19.79 -8.89
N THR A 116 5.32 -19.40 -10.09
CA THR A 116 5.10 -17.98 -10.44
C THR A 116 3.91 -17.43 -9.67
N LEU A 117 2.84 -18.23 -9.58
CA LEU A 117 1.63 -17.83 -8.89
C LEU A 117 1.82 -17.72 -7.38
N THR A 118 2.55 -18.66 -6.75
CA THR A 118 2.91 -18.56 -5.33
C THR A 118 3.73 -17.30 -5.04
N LYS A 119 4.61 -16.87 -5.97
CA LYS A 119 5.34 -15.61 -5.83
C LYS A 119 4.42 -14.39 -5.93
N GLU A 120 3.47 -14.38 -6.85
CA GLU A 120 2.48 -13.29 -6.97
C GLU A 120 1.63 -13.18 -5.71
N VAL A 121 1.14 -14.31 -5.20
CA VAL A 121 0.39 -14.36 -3.93
C VAL A 121 1.25 -13.91 -2.75
N GLY A 122 2.50 -14.37 -2.66
CA GLY A 122 3.42 -13.97 -1.60
C GLY A 122 3.75 -12.47 -1.63
N LEU A 123 3.93 -11.90 -2.83
CA LEU A 123 4.07 -10.45 -3.02
C LEU A 123 2.82 -9.72 -2.53
N ALA A 124 1.64 -10.21 -2.90
CA ALA A 124 0.37 -9.61 -2.54
C ALA A 124 0.14 -9.59 -1.02
N ILE A 125 0.43 -10.69 -0.34
CA ILE A 125 0.41 -10.78 1.13
C ILE A 125 1.44 -9.83 1.77
N SER A 126 2.65 -9.73 1.19
CA SER A 126 3.69 -8.84 1.72
C SER A 126 3.27 -7.37 1.64
N VAL A 127 2.64 -6.96 0.53
CA VAL A 127 2.09 -5.60 0.36
C VAL A 127 0.92 -5.36 1.32
N GLU A 128 0.04 -6.33 1.51
CA GLU A 128 -1.04 -6.25 2.51
C GLU A 128 -0.49 -6.03 3.93
N GLN A 129 0.54 -6.76 4.32
CA GLN A 129 1.18 -6.62 5.64
C GLN A 129 1.86 -5.25 5.80
N GLU A 130 2.56 -4.77 4.77
CA GLU A 130 3.19 -3.46 4.77
C GLU A 130 2.16 -2.34 4.92
N LEU A 131 1.06 -2.41 4.17
CA LEU A 131 -0.04 -1.46 4.25
C LEU A 131 -0.75 -1.49 5.61
N ALA A 132 -1.01 -2.69 6.15
CA ALA A 132 -1.63 -2.82 7.47
C ALA A 132 -0.75 -2.20 8.57
N TYR A 133 0.57 -2.41 8.50
CA TYR A 133 1.51 -1.84 9.45
C TYR A 133 1.58 -0.30 9.32
N ASN A 134 1.80 0.22 8.12
CA ASN A 134 2.02 1.67 7.94
C ASN A 134 0.73 2.50 8.07
N LEU A 135 -0.42 1.98 7.64
CA LEU A 135 -1.70 2.68 7.81
C LEU A 135 -2.17 2.67 9.27
N SER A 136 -1.65 1.78 10.13
CA SER A 136 -1.93 1.85 11.57
C SER A 136 -1.36 3.11 12.23
N ALA A 137 -0.31 3.72 11.65
CA ALA A 137 0.24 4.99 12.14
C ALA A 137 -0.61 6.22 11.74
N PHE A 138 -1.73 6.01 11.04
CA PHE A 138 -2.57 7.10 10.52
C PHE A 138 -3.69 7.52 11.48
N ASP A 139 -3.65 7.00 12.73
CA ASP A 139 -4.51 7.43 13.83
C ASP A 139 -4.43 8.93 14.10
N GLU A 140 -5.41 9.46 14.83
CA GLU A 140 -5.50 10.90 15.11
C GLU A 140 -4.27 11.37 15.91
N PRO A 141 -3.48 12.32 15.39
CA PRO A 141 -2.19 12.66 15.98
C PRO A 141 -2.34 13.43 17.29
N GLU A 142 -1.39 13.28 18.21
CA GLU A 142 -1.41 13.92 19.55
C GLU A 142 -1.57 15.45 19.49
N ILE A 143 -1.04 16.09 18.45
CA ILE A 143 -1.16 17.54 18.24
C ILE A 143 -2.61 18.00 18.03
N VAL A 144 -3.49 17.14 17.50
CA VAL A 144 -4.92 17.45 17.33
C VAL A 144 -5.63 17.47 18.68
N TRP A 145 -5.25 16.57 19.59
CA TRP A 145 -5.77 16.53 20.96
C TRP A 145 -5.26 17.69 21.83
N SER A 146 -3.97 18.03 21.70
CA SER A 146 -3.29 19.02 22.54
C SER A 146 -3.35 20.45 22.01
N GLY A 147 -3.45 20.64 20.69
CA GLY A 147 -3.43 21.95 20.02
C GLY A 147 -4.74 22.74 20.09
N GLY A 148 -5.77 22.18 20.71
CA GLY A 148 -7.07 22.81 20.89
C GLY A 148 -7.87 22.99 19.59
N LYS A 149 -8.97 23.75 19.68
CA LYS A 149 -9.98 23.85 18.62
C LYS A 149 -9.45 24.36 17.28
N LYS A 150 -8.51 25.30 17.28
CA LYS A 150 -7.95 25.88 16.05
C LYS A 150 -7.17 24.84 15.23
N ILE A 151 -6.41 23.99 15.91
CA ILE A 151 -5.62 22.93 15.29
C ILE A 151 -6.53 21.80 14.80
N ASP A 152 -7.52 21.41 15.59
CA ASP A 152 -8.54 20.42 15.18
C ASP A 152 -9.29 20.86 13.90
N GLU A 153 -9.74 22.12 13.84
CA GLU A 153 -10.42 22.65 12.65
C GLU A 153 -9.51 22.67 11.41
N LEU A 154 -8.23 23.07 11.59
CA LEU A 154 -7.25 23.05 10.51
C LEU A 154 -6.99 21.63 10.01
N TYR A 155 -6.76 20.68 10.92
CA TYR A 155 -6.53 19.29 10.59
C TYR A 155 -7.73 18.69 9.84
N LYS A 156 -8.96 18.90 10.33
CA LYS A 156 -10.18 18.44 9.66
C LYS A 156 -10.41 19.10 8.31
N LYS A 157 -10.01 20.36 8.13
CA LYS A 157 -10.08 21.04 6.84
C LYS A 157 -9.11 20.37 5.86
N LEU A 158 -7.83 20.30 6.21
CA LEU A 158 -6.78 19.71 5.39
C LEU A 158 -7.06 18.24 5.07
N LYS A 159 -7.52 17.45 6.05
CA LYS A 159 -7.88 16.05 5.85
C LYS A 159 -8.96 15.85 4.78
N ARG A 160 -9.92 16.79 4.69
CA ARG A 160 -10.96 16.82 3.66
C ARG A 160 -10.44 17.34 2.32
N GLU A 161 -9.58 18.35 2.35
CA GLU A 161 -8.99 18.93 1.15
C GLU A 161 -8.10 17.94 0.38
N PHE A 162 -7.43 17.05 1.11
CA PHE A 162 -6.59 15.97 0.54
C PHE A 162 -7.32 14.62 0.44
N ASP A 163 -8.63 14.55 0.69
CA ASP A 163 -9.44 13.33 0.64
C ASP A 163 -8.84 12.12 1.38
N LEU A 164 -8.12 12.35 2.48
CA LEU A 164 -7.29 11.31 3.11
C LEU A 164 -8.12 10.11 3.55
N GLU A 165 -9.33 10.34 4.10
CA GLU A 165 -10.23 9.26 4.52
C GLU A 165 -10.71 8.39 3.35
N ASP A 166 -11.05 9.01 2.22
CA ASP A 166 -11.57 8.30 1.05
C ASP A 166 -10.47 7.46 0.41
N ARG A 167 -9.26 8.03 0.31
CA ARG A 167 -8.06 7.35 -0.18
C ARG A 167 -7.68 6.16 0.69
N ILE A 168 -7.65 6.32 2.01
CA ILE A 168 -7.41 5.20 2.95
C ILE A 168 -8.45 4.10 2.76
N ARG A 169 -9.73 4.43 2.68
CA ARG A 169 -10.81 3.45 2.47
C ARG A 169 -10.66 2.70 1.15
N ALA A 170 -10.32 3.41 0.07
CA ALA A 170 -10.09 2.80 -1.24
C ALA A 170 -8.91 1.81 -1.21
N ILE A 171 -7.80 2.17 -0.55
CA ILE A 171 -6.66 1.27 -0.35
C ILE A 171 -7.09 0.03 0.46
N GLN A 172 -7.76 0.22 1.61
CA GLN A 172 -8.22 -0.89 2.45
C GLN A 172 -9.16 -1.85 1.70
N GLN A 173 -10.05 -1.32 0.86
CA GLN A 173 -10.91 -2.14 0.01
C GLN A 173 -10.10 -2.96 -1.00
N LYS A 174 -9.13 -2.34 -1.69
CA LYS A 174 -8.23 -3.06 -2.61
C LYS A 174 -7.44 -4.14 -1.87
N VAL A 175 -6.93 -3.87 -0.67
CA VAL A 175 -6.22 -4.86 0.17
C VAL A 175 -7.12 -6.05 0.50
N SER A 176 -8.37 -5.80 0.92
CA SER A 176 -9.34 -6.85 1.22
C SER A 176 -9.61 -7.75 0.01
N ILE A 177 -9.71 -7.17 -1.19
CA ILE A 177 -9.89 -7.94 -2.43
C ILE A 177 -8.63 -8.77 -2.71
N ILE A 178 -7.43 -8.19 -2.56
CA ILE A 178 -6.16 -8.92 -2.72
C ILE A 178 -6.09 -10.13 -1.79
N SER A 179 -6.44 -9.94 -0.51
CA SER A 179 -6.40 -10.99 0.51
C SER A 179 -7.34 -12.15 0.16
N ARG A 180 -8.59 -11.83 -0.21
CA ARG A 180 -9.58 -12.82 -0.63
C ARG A 180 -9.17 -13.55 -1.90
N SER A 181 -8.67 -12.81 -2.89
CA SER A 181 -8.17 -13.34 -4.15
C SER A 181 -6.96 -14.26 -3.97
N SER A 182 -6.03 -13.88 -3.10
CA SER A 182 -4.86 -14.70 -2.73
C SER A 182 -5.27 -16.02 -2.09
N THR A 183 -6.23 -15.97 -1.16
CA THR A 183 -6.79 -17.18 -0.51
C THR A 183 -7.49 -18.10 -1.52
N PHE A 184 -8.26 -17.52 -2.46
CA PHE A 184 -8.89 -18.27 -3.53
C PHE A 184 -7.85 -18.96 -4.44
N VAL A 185 -6.79 -18.25 -4.80
CA VAL A 185 -5.70 -18.81 -5.60
C VAL A 185 -4.99 -19.96 -4.88
N ILE A 186 -4.69 -19.81 -3.58
CA ILE A 186 -4.06 -20.86 -2.76
C ILE A 186 -4.94 -22.12 -2.72
N SER A 187 -6.23 -21.98 -2.41
CA SER A 187 -7.14 -23.14 -2.35
C SER A 187 -7.26 -23.87 -3.69
N ARG A 188 -7.17 -23.15 -4.81
CA ARG A 188 -7.14 -23.77 -6.14
C ARG A 188 -5.85 -24.55 -6.41
N LEU A 189 -4.70 -24.06 -5.95
CA LEU A 189 -3.43 -24.80 -6.04
C LEU A 189 -3.47 -26.08 -5.21
N GLU A 190 -4.02 -26.03 -4.00
CA GLU A 190 -4.19 -27.21 -3.13
C GLU A 190 -5.08 -28.27 -3.80
N ALA A 191 -6.19 -27.86 -4.43
CA ALA A 191 -7.07 -28.77 -5.16
C ALA A 191 -6.37 -29.46 -6.34
N GLN A 192 -5.52 -28.74 -7.08
CA GLN A 192 -4.74 -29.33 -8.18
C GLN A 192 -3.74 -30.37 -7.68
N ARG A 193 -3.06 -30.10 -6.55
CA ARG A 193 -2.15 -31.07 -5.92
C ARG A 193 -2.88 -32.33 -5.47
N ALA A 194 -4.07 -32.19 -4.88
CA ALA A 194 -4.90 -33.32 -4.46
C ALA A 194 -5.30 -34.19 -5.66
N GLN A 195 -5.73 -33.58 -6.77
CA GLN A 195 -6.09 -34.30 -8.01
C GLN A 195 -4.89 -35.04 -8.61
N PHE A 196 -3.69 -34.44 -8.57
CA PHE A 196 -2.48 -35.10 -9.05
C PHE A 196 -2.12 -36.34 -8.22
N LEU A 197 -2.24 -36.24 -6.89
CA LEU A 197 -2.01 -37.37 -5.98
C LEU A 197 -3.05 -38.48 -6.21
N GLU A 198 -4.31 -38.11 -6.45
CA GLU A 198 -5.38 -39.07 -6.79
C GLU A 198 -5.03 -39.88 -8.05
N TRP A 199 -4.57 -39.22 -9.12
CA TRP A 199 -4.12 -39.91 -10.34
C TRP A 199 -2.94 -40.84 -10.11
N ILE A 200 -1.98 -40.46 -9.27
CA ILE A 200 -0.85 -41.34 -8.89
C ILE A 200 -1.38 -42.60 -8.18
N ILE A 201 -2.30 -42.45 -7.22
CA ILE A 201 -2.88 -43.58 -6.49
C ILE A 201 -3.64 -44.50 -7.45
N ILE A 202 -4.46 -43.95 -8.35
CA ILE A 202 -5.18 -44.73 -9.37
C ILE A 202 -4.21 -45.49 -10.27
N ALA A 203 -3.13 -44.85 -10.72
CA ALA A 203 -2.12 -45.49 -11.56
C ALA A 203 -1.37 -46.62 -10.83
N LEU A 204 -1.04 -46.44 -9.55
CA LEU A 204 -0.43 -47.47 -8.71
C LEU A 204 -1.34 -48.70 -8.56
N ILE A 205 -2.63 -48.47 -8.26
CA ILE A 205 -3.63 -49.54 -8.15
C ILE A 205 -3.76 -50.30 -9.47
N LEU A 206 -3.85 -49.59 -10.60
CA LEU A 206 -3.93 -50.21 -11.93
C LEU A 206 -2.67 -51.03 -12.25
N SER A 207 -1.49 -50.51 -11.93
CA SER A 207 -0.22 -51.24 -12.10
C SER A 207 -0.21 -52.54 -11.31
N GLU A 208 -0.69 -52.53 -10.06
CA GLU A 208 -0.73 -53.72 -9.22
C GLU A 208 -1.70 -54.77 -9.76
N ILE A 209 -2.88 -54.34 -10.23
CA ILE A 209 -3.85 -55.23 -10.88
C ILE A 209 -3.24 -55.90 -12.12
N ILE A 210 -2.52 -55.14 -12.96
CA ILE A 210 -1.85 -55.67 -14.15
C ILE A 210 -0.77 -56.70 -13.79
N LEU A 211 0.06 -56.40 -12.78
CA LEU A 211 1.10 -57.33 -12.30
C LEU A 211 0.49 -58.63 -11.76
N VAL A 212 -0.60 -58.55 -10.99
CA VAL A 212 -1.31 -59.73 -10.48
C VAL A 212 -1.91 -60.55 -11.63
N LEU A 213 -2.47 -59.91 -12.65
CA LEU A 213 -3.02 -60.60 -13.83
C LEU A 213 -1.93 -61.30 -14.65
N LEU A 214 -0.81 -60.62 -14.90
CA LEU A 214 0.31 -61.19 -15.67
C LEU A 214 1.08 -62.25 -14.90
N GLY A 215 1.27 -62.08 -13.59
CA GLY A 215 1.96 -63.08 -12.75
C GLY A 215 1.13 -64.32 -12.44
N LYS A 216 -0.17 -64.30 -12.77
CA LYS A 216 -1.09 -65.43 -12.61
C LYS A 216 -1.35 -66.18 -13.93
N MET A 217 -0.73 -65.73 -15.03
CA MET A 217 -0.68 -66.38 -16.34
C MET A 217 0.65 -67.10 -16.52
#